data_AF-B7P348-F1
#
_entry.id   AF-B7P348-F1
#
_cell.length_a   1.000
_cell.length_b   1.000
_cell.length_c   1.000
_cell.angle_alpha   90.00
_cell.angle_beta   90.00
_cell.angle_gamma   90.00
#
_symmetry.space_group_name_H-M   'P 1'
#
loop_
_entity.id
_entity.type
_entity.pdbx_description
1 polymer ?
#
loop_
_entity_poly.entity_id
_entity_poly.type
_entity_poly.pdbx_seq_one_letter_code
_entity_poly.pdbx_strand_id
1 'polypeptide(L)'
;FVSLISRKSWMLESSLRTLLSRIAHTEDSLRLYSNADERKLRGVLYLCRPTLGSVLERKEKREMGRENARRTVASLREEWDRSEAATSQRRRQLEGLASDSGRSLDDRRRELEAWLARMEARLDRQGVAGPGHSLEALEAQLREQRAAVDSVTRLAHKAASEPRANAMTVPMQEDSARLVAAVENINQRFADLSLNVQSRGQALQSALSSLQQMEKALDRFLVWLADSEATLDVLETEADRYGPRDD
;
A
#
# COMPACT_ATOMS: atom_id res chain seq x y z
N PHE A 1 77.50 -27.03 111.33
CA PHE A 1 76.21 -26.63 110.74
C PHE A 1 76.36 -25.66 109.57
N VAL A 2 77.13 -24.57 109.68
CA VAL A 2 77.30 -23.54 108.62
C VAL A 2 77.85 -24.09 107.28
N SER A 3 78.84 -25.00 107.30
CA SER A 3 79.44 -25.57 106.07
C SER A 3 78.48 -26.43 105.22
N LEU A 4 77.53 -27.13 105.86
CA LEU A 4 76.59 -28.03 105.15
C LEU A 4 75.49 -27.24 104.42
N ILE A 5 75.09 -26.10 105.00
CA ILE A 5 74.09 -25.19 104.41
C ILE A 5 74.69 -24.49 103.18
N SER A 6 75.93 -23.99 103.26
CA SER A 6 76.61 -23.40 102.11
C SER A 6 76.81 -24.39 100.96
N ARG A 7 77.14 -25.67 101.25
CA ARG A 7 77.27 -26.71 100.22
C ARG A 7 75.94 -27.04 99.53
N LYS A 8 74.85 -27.14 100.30
CA LYS A 8 73.50 -27.38 99.74
C LYS A 8 73.03 -26.19 98.91
N SER A 9 73.26 -24.96 99.39
CA SER A 9 72.97 -23.73 98.66
C SER A 9 73.73 -23.67 97.34
N TRP A 10 75.02 -24.00 97.35
CA TRP A 10 75.84 -23.99 96.13
C TRP A 10 75.41 -25.06 95.11
N MET A 11 75.03 -26.27 95.56
CA MET A 11 74.48 -27.28 94.65
C MET A 11 73.12 -26.91 94.07
N LEU A 12 72.25 -26.28 94.87
CA LEU A 12 70.96 -25.76 94.40
C LEU A 12 71.17 -24.64 93.38
N GLU A 13 72.08 -23.71 93.65
CA GLU A 13 72.37 -22.60 92.74
C GLU A 13 73.02 -23.10 91.43
N SER A 14 73.91 -24.08 91.50
CA SER A 14 74.50 -24.73 90.32
C SER A 14 73.43 -25.46 89.49
N SER A 15 72.55 -26.23 90.14
CA SER A 15 71.45 -26.93 89.45
C SER A 15 70.45 -25.97 88.83
N LEU A 16 70.11 -24.88 89.52
CA LEU A 16 69.24 -23.83 88.99
C LEU A 16 69.88 -23.14 87.78
N ARG A 17 71.19 -22.84 87.83
CA ARG A 17 71.91 -22.28 86.68
C ARG A 17 71.90 -23.23 85.47
N THR A 18 72.07 -24.53 85.69
CA THR A 18 72.00 -25.53 84.62
C THR A 18 70.59 -25.64 84.02
N LEU A 19 69.55 -25.62 84.85
CA LEU A 19 68.16 -25.66 84.39
C LEU A 19 67.77 -24.41 83.62
N LEU A 20 68.16 -23.22 84.10
CA LEU A 20 67.91 -21.95 83.40
C LEU A 20 68.61 -21.90 82.04
N SER A 21 69.85 -22.39 81.95
CA SER A 21 70.57 -22.49 80.67
C SER A 21 69.87 -23.43 79.69
N ARG A 22 69.35 -24.57 80.16
CA ARG A 22 68.57 -25.49 79.32
C ARG A 22 67.27 -24.87 78.81
N ILE A 23 66.53 -24.17 79.68
CA ILE A 23 65.27 -23.50 79.31
C ILE A 23 65.54 -22.41 78.27
N ALA A 24 66.56 -21.58 78.47
CA ALA A 24 66.96 -20.55 77.51
C ALA A 24 67.29 -21.16 76.14
N HIS A 25 67.99 -22.29 76.10
CA HIS A 25 68.35 -22.95 74.85
C HIS A 25 67.13 -23.54 74.12
N THR A 26 66.13 -24.05 74.85
CA THR A 26 64.88 -24.54 74.27
C THR A 26 64.00 -23.41 73.73
N GLU A 27 63.95 -22.27 74.42
CA GLU A 27 63.22 -21.08 73.94
C GLU A 27 63.89 -20.51 72.68
N ASP A 28 65.22 -20.42 72.66
CA ASP A 28 65.96 -19.99 71.47
C ASP A 28 65.76 -20.95 70.30
N SER A 29 65.76 -22.25 70.55
CA SER A 29 65.48 -23.26 69.51
C SER A 29 64.07 -23.09 68.95
N LEU A 30 63.04 -22.98 69.80
CA LEU A 30 61.65 -22.76 69.38
C LEU A 30 61.49 -21.45 68.60
N ARG A 31 62.18 -20.38 69.03
CA ARG A 31 62.22 -19.10 68.30
C ARG A 31 62.89 -19.24 66.94
N LEU A 32 63.97 -20.00 66.83
CA LEU A 32 64.64 -20.26 65.56
C LEU A 32 63.77 -21.10 64.61
N TYR A 33 63.08 -22.12 65.12
CA TYR A 33 62.14 -22.92 64.34
C TYR A 33 60.95 -22.08 63.84
N SER A 34 60.32 -21.29 64.71
CA SER A 34 59.22 -20.39 64.32
C SER A 34 59.66 -19.36 63.28
N ASN A 35 60.82 -18.75 63.48
CA ASN A 35 61.37 -17.79 62.51
C ASN A 35 61.77 -18.46 61.19
N ALA A 36 62.26 -19.71 61.21
CA ALA A 36 62.61 -20.45 60.02
C ALA A 36 61.38 -20.81 59.18
N ASP A 37 60.29 -21.25 59.83
CA ASP A 37 59.03 -21.54 59.15
C ASP A 37 58.37 -20.26 58.63
N GLU A 38 58.41 -19.17 59.39
CA GLU A 38 57.92 -17.88 58.93
C GLU A 38 58.71 -17.37 57.72
N ARG A 39 60.04 -17.52 57.70
CA ARG A 39 60.88 -17.18 56.54
C ARG A 39 60.56 -18.05 55.33
N LYS A 40 60.34 -19.35 55.50
CA LYS A 40 59.94 -20.26 54.41
C LYS A 40 58.57 -19.87 53.86
N LEU A 41 57.58 -19.62 54.72
CA LEU A 41 56.25 -19.17 54.32
C LEU A 41 56.31 -17.83 53.60
N ARG A 42 57.13 -16.88 54.09
CA ARG A 42 57.37 -15.58 53.44
C ARG A 42 58.04 -15.77 52.07
N GLY A 43 58.98 -16.69 51.94
CA GLY A 43 59.62 -17.06 50.67
C GLY A 43 58.64 -17.67 49.67
N VAL A 44 57.78 -18.59 50.11
CA VAL A 44 56.72 -19.18 49.28
C VAL A 44 55.70 -18.12 48.85
N LEU A 45 55.27 -17.24 49.76
CA LEU A 45 54.41 -16.09 49.43
C LEU A 45 55.06 -15.15 48.43
N TYR A 46 56.36 -14.87 48.58
CA TYR A 46 57.10 -14.02 47.64
C TYR A 46 57.19 -14.64 46.24
N LEU A 47 57.38 -15.97 46.15
CA LEU A 47 57.42 -16.71 44.89
C LEU A 47 56.04 -16.88 44.26
N CYS A 48 54.98 -17.03 45.05
CA CYS A 48 53.61 -17.20 44.57
C CYS A 48 52.88 -15.87 44.27
N ARG A 49 53.36 -14.73 44.80
CA ARG A 49 52.72 -13.42 44.61
C ARG A 49 52.66 -12.98 43.13
N PRO A 50 53.72 -13.12 42.31
CA PRO A 50 53.66 -12.76 40.89
C PRO A 50 52.71 -13.66 40.09
N THR A 51 52.71 -14.96 40.38
CA THR A 51 51.82 -15.92 39.68
C THR A 51 50.37 -15.67 40.04
N LEU A 52 50.04 -15.42 41.31
CA LEU A 52 48.69 -15.03 41.73
C LEU A 52 48.26 -13.69 41.08
N GLY A 53 49.14 -12.70 41.04
CA GLY A 53 48.90 -11.42 40.36
C GLY A 53 48.57 -11.60 38.88
N SER A 54 49.37 -12.39 38.16
CA SER A 54 49.14 -12.68 36.75
C SER A 54 47.83 -13.47 36.49
N VAL A 55 47.39 -14.30 37.44
CA VAL A 55 46.13 -15.05 37.34
C VAL A 55 44.93 -14.14 37.60
N LEU A 56 45.03 -13.24 38.58
CA LEU A 56 44.00 -12.25 38.88
C LEU A 56 43.84 -11.25 37.73
N GLU A 57 44.93 -10.73 37.18
CA GLU A 57 44.90 -9.82 36.02
C GLU A 57 44.30 -10.50 34.79
N ARG A 58 44.65 -11.79 34.54
CA ARG A 58 44.01 -12.58 33.48
C ARG A 58 42.52 -12.81 33.73
N LYS A 59 42.11 -13.01 34.98
CA LYS A 59 40.70 -13.16 35.36
C LYS A 59 39.95 -11.84 35.15
N GLU A 60 40.51 -10.73 35.60
CA GLU A 60 39.94 -9.38 35.46
C GLU A 60 39.81 -8.98 33.99
N LYS A 61 40.84 -9.21 33.16
CA LYS A 61 40.78 -8.97 31.71
C LYS A 61 39.73 -9.84 31.01
N ARG A 62 39.52 -11.09 31.48
CA ARG A 62 38.47 -11.99 30.97
C ARG A 62 37.07 -11.56 31.39
N GLU A 63 36.88 -11.08 32.62
CA GLU A 63 35.61 -10.51 33.08
C GLU A 63 35.29 -9.21 32.32
N MET A 64 36.28 -8.33 32.16
CA MET A 64 36.15 -7.10 31.37
C MET A 64 35.80 -7.41 29.90
N GLY A 65 36.44 -8.40 29.29
CA GLY A 65 36.10 -8.84 27.93
C GLY A 65 34.69 -9.43 27.82
N ARG A 66 34.23 -10.18 28.83
CA ARG A 66 32.86 -10.72 28.89
C ARG A 66 31.82 -9.61 29.05
N GLU A 67 32.10 -8.62 29.90
CA GLU A 67 31.25 -7.46 30.10
C GLU A 67 31.17 -6.61 28.82
N ASN A 68 32.29 -6.38 28.14
CA ASN A 68 32.31 -5.66 26.87
C ASN A 68 31.54 -6.42 25.77
N ALA A 69 31.70 -7.73 25.69
CA ALA A 69 30.94 -8.59 24.78
C ALA A 69 29.43 -8.59 25.09
N ARG A 70 29.03 -8.54 26.37
CA ARG A 70 27.63 -8.40 26.76
C ARG A 70 27.05 -7.07 26.31
N ARG A 71 27.79 -5.98 26.48
CA ARG A 71 27.38 -4.64 26.02
C ARG A 71 27.26 -4.54 24.51
N THR A 72 28.22 -5.10 23.75
CA THR A 72 28.14 -5.11 22.29
C THR A 72 26.96 -5.97 21.82
N VAL A 73 26.72 -7.13 22.41
CA VAL A 73 25.55 -7.97 22.09
C VAL A 73 24.23 -7.26 22.43
N ALA A 74 24.16 -6.54 23.56
CA ALA A 74 22.97 -5.76 23.91
C ALA A 74 22.73 -4.62 22.92
N SER A 75 23.77 -3.86 22.56
CA SER A 75 23.71 -2.80 21.56
C SER A 75 23.28 -3.32 20.19
N LEU A 76 23.84 -4.46 19.75
CA LEU A 76 23.47 -5.09 18.48
C LEU A 76 22.03 -5.59 18.48
N ARG A 77 21.53 -6.09 19.61
CA ARG A 77 20.11 -6.46 19.76
C ARG A 77 19.20 -5.24 19.67
N GLU A 78 19.54 -4.14 20.33
CA GLU A 78 18.78 -2.89 20.22
C GLU A 78 18.81 -2.30 18.80
N GLU A 79 19.94 -2.35 18.11
CA GLU A 79 20.03 -1.95 16.69
C GLU A 79 19.21 -2.87 15.78
N TRP A 80 19.25 -4.18 16.03
CA TRP A 80 18.44 -5.16 15.31
C TRP A 80 16.94 -4.90 15.51
N ASP A 81 16.48 -4.76 16.75
CA ASP A 81 15.08 -4.51 17.09
C ASP A 81 14.60 -3.17 16.50
N ARG A 82 15.45 -2.14 16.52
CA ARG A 82 15.17 -0.85 15.86
C ARG A 82 15.05 -1.01 14.34
N SER A 83 15.94 -1.77 13.72
CA SER A 83 15.93 -2.04 12.28
C SER A 83 14.69 -2.85 11.86
N GLU A 84 14.32 -3.85 12.65
CA GLU A 84 13.13 -4.68 12.44
C GLU A 84 11.83 -3.87 12.59
N ALA A 85 11.77 -2.99 13.60
CA ALA A 85 10.65 -2.07 13.79
C ALA A 85 10.52 -1.07 12.63
N ALA A 86 11.61 -0.45 12.20
CA ALA A 86 11.63 0.49 11.08
C ALA A 86 11.22 -0.19 9.76
N THR A 87 11.73 -1.40 9.50
CA THR A 87 11.38 -2.20 8.32
C THR A 87 9.90 -2.60 8.35
N SER A 88 9.39 -3.03 9.50
CA SER A 88 7.98 -3.37 9.66
C SER A 88 7.05 -2.16 9.49
N GLN A 89 7.45 -0.98 9.98
CA GLN A 89 6.70 0.26 9.77
C GLN A 89 6.69 0.67 8.30
N ARG A 90 7.83 0.61 7.61
CA ARG A 90 7.93 0.92 6.18
C ARG A 90 7.08 -0.04 5.34
N ARG A 91 7.10 -1.34 5.68
CA ARG A 91 6.23 -2.35 5.06
C ARG A 91 4.75 -1.98 5.20
N ARG A 92 4.27 -1.69 6.42
CA ARG A 92 2.87 -1.28 6.66
C ARG A 92 2.48 -0.02 5.89
N GLN A 93 3.39 0.96 5.80
CA GLN A 93 3.15 2.18 5.02
C GLN A 93 3.00 1.88 3.52
N LEU A 94 3.85 1.01 2.96
CA LEU A 94 3.77 0.62 1.56
C LEU A 94 2.50 -0.19 1.26
N GLU A 95 2.12 -1.10 2.16
CA GLU A 95 0.85 -1.84 2.07
C GLU A 95 -0.37 -0.91 2.10
N GLY A 96 -0.35 0.10 2.98
CA GLY A 96 -1.39 1.13 3.04
C GLY A 96 -1.51 1.94 1.75
N LEU A 97 -0.39 2.45 1.23
CA LEU A 97 -0.35 3.23 -0.01
C LEU A 97 -0.78 2.42 -1.24
N ALA A 98 -0.36 1.15 -1.34
CA ALA A 98 -0.79 0.24 -2.41
C ALA A 98 -2.31 -0.05 -2.32
N SER A 99 -2.83 -0.23 -1.11
CA SER A 99 -4.26 -0.46 -0.88
C SER A 99 -5.12 0.76 -1.22
N ASP A 100 -4.69 1.96 -0.82
CA ASP A 100 -5.43 3.21 -1.07
C ASP A 100 -5.40 3.62 -2.55
N SER A 101 -4.25 3.50 -3.21
CA SER A 101 -4.13 3.74 -4.66
C SER A 101 -4.96 2.74 -5.46
N GLY A 102 -4.92 1.45 -5.12
CA GLY A 102 -5.72 0.40 -5.75
C GLY A 102 -7.23 0.61 -5.58
N ARG A 103 -7.70 0.91 -4.36
CA ARG A 103 -9.12 1.20 -4.09
C ARG A 103 -9.64 2.37 -4.92
N SER A 104 -8.88 3.47 -4.99
CA SER A 104 -9.28 4.65 -5.75
C SER A 104 -9.43 4.38 -7.25
N LEU A 105 -8.60 3.51 -7.82
CA LEU A 105 -8.66 3.13 -9.23
C LEU A 105 -9.82 2.16 -9.50
N ASP A 106 -10.01 1.17 -8.63
CA ASP A 106 -11.13 0.23 -8.76
C ASP A 106 -12.50 0.90 -8.60
N ASP A 107 -12.63 1.86 -7.69
CA ASP A 107 -13.88 2.60 -7.51
C ASP A 107 -14.18 3.48 -8.74
N ARG A 108 -13.18 4.15 -9.31
CA ARG A 108 -13.32 4.88 -10.59
C ARG A 108 -13.69 3.94 -11.74
N ARG A 109 -13.06 2.77 -11.81
CA ARG A 109 -13.36 1.74 -12.81
C ARG A 109 -14.82 1.29 -12.72
N ARG A 110 -15.30 0.98 -11.51
CA ARG A 110 -16.71 0.59 -11.28
C ARG A 110 -17.69 1.70 -11.65
N GLU A 111 -17.36 2.95 -11.35
CA GLU A 111 -18.20 4.10 -11.72
C GLU A 111 -18.32 4.22 -13.26
N LEU A 112 -17.22 4.07 -13.99
CA LEU A 112 -17.19 4.07 -15.44
C LEU A 112 -17.95 2.89 -16.04
N GLU A 113 -17.73 1.67 -15.54
CA GLU A 113 -18.44 0.46 -15.97
C GLU A 113 -19.96 0.60 -15.77
N ALA A 114 -20.39 1.13 -14.63
CA ALA A 114 -21.80 1.38 -14.34
C ALA A 114 -22.38 2.48 -15.24
N TRP A 115 -21.60 3.52 -15.55
CA TRP A 115 -22.02 4.55 -16.50
C TRP A 115 -22.19 4.00 -17.91
N LEU A 116 -21.23 3.22 -18.40
CA LEU A 116 -21.30 2.55 -19.71
C LEU A 116 -22.54 1.66 -19.80
N ALA A 117 -22.78 0.81 -18.80
CA ALA A 117 -23.95 -0.07 -18.76
C ALA A 117 -25.28 0.71 -18.81
N ARG A 118 -25.38 1.84 -18.11
CA ARG A 118 -26.58 2.70 -18.16
C ARG A 118 -26.78 3.32 -19.54
N MET A 119 -25.70 3.74 -20.21
CA MET A 119 -25.76 4.34 -21.53
C MET A 119 -26.12 3.32 -22.61
N GLU A 120 -25.49 2.15 -22.57
CA GLU A 120 -25.79 1.01 -23.44
C GLU A 120 -27.26 0.60 -23.31
N ALA A 121 -27.74 0.36 -22.09
CA ALA A 121 -29.15 0.01 -21.84
C ALA A 121 -30.14 1.11 -22.25
N ARG A 122 -29.71 2.38 -22.30
CA ARG A 122 -30.53 3.47 -22.82
C ARG A 122 -30.58 3.44 -24.35
N LEU A 123 -29.45 3.23 -25.02
CA LEU A 123 -29.39 3.08 -26.47
C LEU A 123 -30.17 1.86 -26.96
N ASP A 124 -30.09 0.73 -26.26
CA ASP A 124 -30.84 -0.48 -26.62
C ASP A 124 -32.35 -0.24 -26.61
N ARG A 125 -32.86 0.35 -25.51
CA ARG A 125 -34.29 0.73 -25.41
C ARG A 125 -34.72 1.67 -26.53
N GLN A 126 -33.87 2.63 -26.85
CA GLN A 126 -34.10 3.58 -27.93
C GLN A 126 -34.00 2.94 -29.32
N GLY A 127 -33.16 1.92 -29.50
CA GLY A 127 -33.04 1.14 -30.74
C GLY A 127 -34.29 0.32 -31.00
N VAL A 128 -34.83 -0.34 -29.97
CA VAL A 128 -36.09 -1.10 -30.04
C VAL A 128 -37.29 -0.20 -30.38
N ALA A 129 -37.32 1.03 -29.87
CA ALA A 129 -38.41 1.97 -30.14
C ALA A 129 -38.37 2.58 -31.56
N GLY A 130 -37.22 2.55 -32.25
CA GLY A 130 -37.05 3.17 -33.56
C GLY A 130 -37.21 4.71 -33.58
N PRO A 131 -37.18 5.34 -34.76
CA PRO A 131 -37.51 6.76 -34.95
C PRO A 131 -39.01 6.98 -34.76
N GLY A 132 -39.39 8.02 -34.02
CA GLY A 132 -40.79 8.42 -33.87
C GLY A 132 -41.44 8.80 -35.21
N HIS A 133 -42.78 8.68 -35.30
CA HIS A 133 -43.53 8.98 -36.52
C HIS A 133 -44.10 10.39 -36.58
N SER A 134 -43.96 11.18 -35.51
CA SER A 134 -44.36 12.59 -35.46
C SER A 134 -43.15 13.51 -35.35
N LEU A 135 -43.31 14.75 -35.81
CA LEU A 135 -42.27 15.78 -35.73
C LEU A 135 -41.84 16.01 -34.27
N GLU A 136 -42.80 16.14 -33.35
CA GLU A 136 -42.54 16.34 -31.92
C GLU A 136 -41.75 15.17 -31.31
N ALA A 137 -42.09 13.92 -31.67
CA ALA A 137 -41.39 12.74 -31.17
C ALA A 137 -39.94 12.67 -31.71
N LEU A 138 -39.74 12.99 -33.00
CA LEU A 138 -38.40 13.04 -33.60
C LEU A 138 -37.55 14.16 -32.98
N GLU A 139 -38.12 15.34 -32.75
CA GLU A 139 -37.42 16.44 -32.08
C GLU A 139 -37.06 16.09 -30.63
N ALA A 140 -37.95 15.43 -29.88
CA ALA A 140 -37.68 14.96 -28.53
C ALA A 140 -36.52 13.94 -28.52
N GLN A 141 -36.54 12.96 -29.43
CA GLN A 141 -35.46 12.00 -29.61
C GLN A 141 -34.14 12.68 -30.00
N LEU A 142 -34.18 13.73 -30.84
CA LEU A 142 -32.98 14.49 -31.22
C LEU A 142 -32.39 15.29 -30.05
N ARG A 143 -33.23 15.88 -29.18
CA ARG A 143 -32.77 16.56 -27.95
C ARG A 143 -32.11 15.57 -26.99
N GLU A 144 -32.73 14.41 -26.79
CA GLU A 144 -32.15 13.35 -25.95
C GLU A 144 -30.81 12.85 -26.53
N GLN A 145 -30.72 12.73 -27.86
CA GLN A 145 -29.51 12.35 -28.54
C GLN A 145 -28.37 13.35 -28.35
N ARG A 146 -28.66 14.66 -28.43
CA ARG A 146 -27.68 15.72 -28.16
C ARG A 146 -27.17 15.63 -26.72
N ALA A 147 -28.05 15.41 -25.76
CA ALA A 147 -27.66 15.21 -24.37
C ALA A 147 -26.75 13.97 -24.18
N ALA A 148 -26.99 12.90 -24.94
CA ALA A 148 -26.12 11.73 -24.94
C ALA A 148 -24.72 12.07 -25.52
N VAL A 149 -24.65 12.76 -26.67
CA VAL A 149 -23.38 13.22 -27.27
C VAL A 149 -22.60 14.10 -26.30
N ASP A 150 -23.25 15.06 -25.66
CA ASP A 150 -22.62 15.96 -24.69
C ASP A 150 -22.05 15.18 -23.50
N SER A 151 -22.80 14.18 -23.00
CA SER A 151 -22.35 13.35 -21.89
C SER A 151 -21.10 12.51 -22.23
N VAL A 152 -21.07 11.92 -23.43
CA VAL A 152 -19.92 11.16 -23.96
C VAL A 152 -18.71 12.08 -24.13
N THR A 153 -18.93 13.28 -24.69
CA THR A 153 -17.87 14.28 -24.93
C THR A 153 -17.27 14.79 -23.61
N ARG A 154 -18.10 15.07 -22.60
CA ARG A 154 -17.64 15.46 -21.26
C ARG A 154 -16.81 14.36 -20.61
N LEU A 155 -17.22 13.09 -20.75
CA LEU A 155 -16.46 11.97 -20.20
C LEU A 155 -15.10 11.83 -20.89
N ALA A 156 -15.05 11.96 -22.22
CA ALA A 156 -13.80 11.96 -22.97
C ALA A 156 -12.86 13.09 -22.52
N HIS A 157 -13.38 14.30 -22.34
CA HIS A 157 -12.59 15.42 -21.81
C HIS A 157 -12.08 15.16 -20.39
N LYS A 158 -12.93 14.61 -19.50
CA LYS A 158 -12.53 14.25 -18.14
C LYS A 158 -11.38 13.24 -18.17
N ALA A 159 -11.51 12.18 -18.97
CA ALA A 159 -10.48 11.16 -19.14
C ALA A 159 -9.17 11.73 -19.73
N ALA A 160 -9.26 12.69 -20.66
CA ALA A 160 -8.09 13.36 -21.24
C ALA A 160 -7.40 14.34 -20.27
N SER A 161 -8.15 14.94 -19.36
CA SER A 161 -7.66 15.93 -18.38
C SER A 161 -7.05 15.31 -17.11
N GLU A 162 -7.35 14.03 -16.81
CA GLU A 162 -6.74 13.36 -15.68
C GLU A 162 -5.25 13.09 -15.97
N PRO A 163 -4.33 13.50 -15.07
CA PRO A 163 -2.92 13.23 -15.26
C PRO A 163 -2.69 11.71 -15.29
N ARG A 164 -2.06 11.20 -16.36
CA ARG A 164 -1.58 9.81 -16.50
C ARG A 164 -0.54 9.39 -15.42
N ALA A 165 -0.33 10.24 -14.41
CA ALA A 165 0.76 10.21 -13.46
C ALA A 165 0.75 9.04 -12.45
N ASN A 166 -0.28 8.19 -12.46
CA ASN A 166 -0.30 6.97 -11.64
C ASN A 166 -0.01 5.69 -12.44
N ALA A 167 0.34 5.80 -13.73
CA ALA A 167 0.88 4.66 -14.45
C ALA A 167 2.27 4.30 -13.88
N MET A 168 2.39 3.07 -13.40
CA MET A 168 3.63 2.38 -13.02
C MET A 168 4.20 2.65 -11.62
N THR A 169 3.45 2.30 -10.57
CA THR A 169 4.06 1.67 -9.38
C THR A 169 3.13 0.60 -8.81
N VAL A 170 2.82 -0.44 -9.59
CA VAL A 170 2.28 -1.69 -9.04
C VAL A 170 3.13 -2.85 -9.58
N PRO A 171 4.00 -3.45 -8.75
CA PRO A 171 4.75 -4.63 -9.11
C PRO A 171 3.91 -5.88 -8.79
N MET A 172 3.25 -6.44 -9.81
CA MET A 172 2.82 -7.84 -9.93
C MET A 172 2.39 -8.04 -11.39
N GLN A 173 3.11 -8.87 -12.15
CA GLN A 173 2.91 -9.04 -13.60
C GLN A 173 1.47 -9.49 -13.95
N GLU A 174 0.82 -10.25 -13.08
CA GLU A 174 -0.55 -10.76 -13.29
C GLU A 174 -1.63 -9.67 -13.13
N ASP A 175 -1.49 -8.77 -12.16
CA ASP A 175 -2.46 -7.69 -11.93
C ASP A 175 -2.38 -6.61 -13.01
N SER A 176 -1.19 -6.37 -13.55
CA SER A 176 -0.98 -5.44 -14.67
C SER A 176 -1.68 -5.91 -15.94
N ALA A 177 -1.57 -7.20 -16.30
CA ALA A 177 -2.22 -7.74 -17.50
C ALA A 177 -3.76 -7.69 -17.41
N ARG A 178 -4.33 -7.98 -16.23
CA ARG A 178 -5.77 -7.88 -15.98
C ARG A 178 -6.26 -6.43 -16.07
N LEU A 179 -5.51 -5.49 -15.50
CA LEU A 179 -5.84 -4.06 -15.57
C LEU A 179 -5.79 -3.54 -17.01
N VAL A 180 -4.76 -3.90 -17.78
CA VAL A 180 -4.65 -3.54 -19.21
C VAL A 180 -5.83 -4.09 -20.01
N ALA A 181 -6.20 -5.36 -19.82
CA ALA A 181 -7.36 -5.95 -20.49
C ALA A 181 -8.67 -5.26 -20.12
N ALA A 182 -8.85 -4.89 -18.85
CA ALA A 182 -10.03 -4.16 -18.39
C ALA A 182 -10.12 -2.75 -19.00
N VAL A 183 -9.00 -2.03 -19.07
CA VAL A 183 -8.92 -0.70 -19.71
C VAL A 183 -9.23 -0.79 -21.20
N GLU A 184 -8.68 -1.78 -21.90
CA GLU A 184 -8.94 -1.99 -23.33
C GLU A 184 -10.42 -2.29 -23.62
N ASN A 185 -11.05 -3.11 -22.78
CA ASN A 185 -12.49 -3.39 -22.87
C ASN A 185 -13.33 -2.12 -22.69
N ILE A 186 -13.02 -1.31 -21.67
CA ILE A 186 -13.71 -0.03 -21.42
C ILE A 186 -13.54 0.92 -22.61
N ASN A 187 -12.33 1.01 -23.19
CA ASN A 187 -12.06 1.84 -24.35
C ASN A 187 -12.86 1.38 -25.58
N GLN A 188 -12.90 0.07 -25.85
CA GLN A 188 -13.66 -0.50 -26.96
C GLN A 188 -15.16 -0.21 -26.82
N ARG A 189 -15.74 -0.47 -25.64
CA ARG A 189 -17.16 -0.17 -25.37
C ARG A 189 -17.47 1.32 -25.53
N PHE A 190 -16.56 2.19 -25.09
CA PHE A 190 -16.71 3.63 -25.27
C PHE A 190 -16.67 4.04 -26.75
N ALA A 191 -15.78 3.44 -27.55
CA ALA A 191 -15.72 3.68 -29.00
C ALA A 191 -17.00 3.22 -29.69
N ASP A 192 -17.48 2.01 -29.37
CA ASP A 192 -18.72 1.45 -29.92
C ASP A 192 -19.94 2.31 -29.54
N LEU A 193 -20.01 2.75 -28.28
CA LEU A 193 -21.04 3.67 -27.79
C LEU A 193 -21.02 4.99 -28.59
N SER A 194 -19.84 5.55 -28.80
CA SER A 194 -19.66 6.81 -29.53
C SER A 194 -20.11 6.69 -30.99
N LEU A 195 -19.76 5.59 -31.66
CA LEU A 195 -20.18 5.30 -33.03
C LEU A 195 -21.70 5.10 -33.12
N ASN A 196 -22.29 4.34 -32.20
CA ASN A 196 -23.74 4.13 -32.15
C ASN A 196 -24.50 5.44 -31.94
N VAL A 197 -24.03 6.30 -31.04
CA VAL A 197 -24.61 7.62 -30.82
C VAL A 197 -24.51 8.48 -32.09
N GLN A 198 -23.37 8.49 -32.80
CA GLN A 198 -23.26 9.26 -34.04
C GLN A 198 -24.18 8.72 -35.15
N SER A 199 -24.19 7.41 -35.37
CA SER A 199 -25.01 6.75 -36.39
C SER A 199 -26.50 7.01 -36.16
N ARG A 200 -26.97 6.87 -34.92
CA ARG A 200 -28.36 7.17 -34.56
C ARG A 200 -28.72 8.63 -34.79
N GLY A 201 -27.80 9.56 -34.47
CA GLY A 201 -28.00 10.98 -34.73
C GLY A 201 -28.22 11.28 -36.22
N GLN A 202 -27.45 10.63 -37.09
CA GLN A 202 -27.63 10.72 -38.54
C GLN A 202 -28.98 10.15 -38.99
N ALA A 203 -29.35 8.97 -38.49
CA ALA A 203 -30.63 8.34 -38.83
C ALA A 203 -31.85 9.19 -38.42
N LEU A 204 -31.83 9.79 -37.22
CA LEU A 204 -32.89 10.69 -36.76
C LEU A 204 -32.98 11.95 -37.63
N GLN A 205 -31.83 12.53 -38.00
CA GLN A 205 -31.80 13.71 -38.87
C GLN A 205 -32.32 13.40 -40.28
N SER A 206 -32.00 12.23 -40.82
CA SER A 206 -32.56 11.74 -42.10
C SER A 206 -34.07 11.54 -42.02
N ALA A 207 -34.57 10.88 -40.97
CA ALA A 207 -36.00 10.68 -40.76
C ALA A 207 -36.76 12.01 -40.66
N LEU A 208 -36.21 12.98 -39.92
CA LEU A 208 -36.77 14.34 -39.81
C LEU A 208 -36.86 15.03 -41.17
N SER A 209 -35.79 14.95 -41.98
CA SER A 209 -35.77 15.53 -43.32
C SER A 209 -36.83 14.89 -44.23
N SER A 210 -36.96 13.56 -44.20
CA SER A 210 -37.97 12.83 -44.97
C SER A 210 -39.40 13.21 -44.56
N LEU A 211 -39.67 13.35 -43.26
CA LEU A 211 -40.98 13.79 -42.76
C LEU A 211 -41.33 15.19 -43.28
N GLN A 212 -40.40 16.14 -43.18
CA GLN A 212 -40.61 17.51 -43.68
C GLN A 212 -40.80 17.56 -45.20
N GLN A 213 -40.14 16.68 -45.96
CA GLN A 213 -40.35 16.56 -47.40
C GLN A 213 -41.74 16.00 -47.73
N MET A 214 -42.21 15.02 -46.95
CA MET A 214 -43.55 14.45 -47.09
C MET A 214 -44.62 15.49 -46.78
N GLU A 215 -44.49 16.27 -45.70
CA GLU A 215 -45.42 17.36 -45.36
C GLU A 215 -45.56 18.36 -46.53
N LYS A 216 -44.44 18.81 -47.11
CA LYS A 216 -44.46 19.70 -48.28
C LYS A 216 -45.06 19.05 -49.53
N ALA A 217 -44.86 17.75 -49.72
CA ALA A 217 -45.45 17.03 -50.84
C ALA A 217 -46.97 16.88 -50.67
N LEU A 218 -47.42 16.64 -49.44
CA LEU A 218 -48.83 16.59 -49.08
C LEU A 218 -49.50 17.95 -49.30
N ASP A 219 -48.89 19.06 -48.86
CA ASP A 219 -49.41 20.41 -49.09
C ASP A 219 -49.62 20.69 -50.58
N ARG A 220 -48.62 20.36 -51.41
CA ARG A 220 -48.74 20.51 -52.88
C ARG A 220 -49.84 19.64 -53.47
N PHE A 221 -49.98 18.42 -52.98
CA PHE A 221 -51.03 17.50 -53.42
C PHE A 221 -52.42 18.04 -53.06
N LEU A 222 -52.61 18.56 -51.86
CA LEU A 222 -53.88 19.13 -51.42
C LEU A 222 -54.27 20.38 -52.22
N VAL A 223 -53.30 21.25 -52.55
CA VAL A 223 -53.54 22.39 -53.44
C VAL A 223 -53.96 21.91 -54.83
N TRP A 224 -53.22 20.96 -55.41
CA TRP A 224 -53.57 20.40 -56.72
C TRP A 224 -54.95 19.73 -56.72
N LEU A 225 -55.31 19.03 -55.64
CA LEU A 225 -56.60 18.39 -55.49
C LEU A 225 -57.72 19.44 -55.47
N ALA A 226 -57.55 20.52 -54.69
CA ALA A 226 -58.51 21.63 -54.64
C ALA A 226 -58.68 22.32 -56.01
N ASP A 227 -57.58 22.56 -56.73
CA ASP A 227 -57.63 23.13 -58.09
C ASP A 227 -58.36 22.19 -59.07
N SER A 228 -58.15 20.88 -58.94
CA SER A 228 -58.80 19.85 -59.77
C SER A 228 -60.29 19.76 -59.47
N GLU A 229 -60.69 19.79 -58.20
CA GLU A 229 -62.09 19.84 -57.76
C GLU A 229 -62.77 21.11 -58.28
N ALA A 230 -62.13 22.28 -58.16
CA ALA A 230 -62.64 23.52 -58.69
C ALA A 230 -62.82 23.47 -60.23
N THR A 231 -61.89 22.85 -60.93
CA THR A 231 -62.00 22.67 -62.39
C THR A 231 -63.16 21.75 -62.76
N LEU A 232 -63.38 20.66 -62.01
CA LEU A 232 -64.50 19.76 -62.22
C LEU A 232 -65.85 20.44 -61.96
N ASP A 233 -65.96 21.23 -60.89
CA ASP A 233 -67.18 21.99 -60.56
C ASP A 233 -67.55 22.99 -61.68
N VAL A 234 -66.55 23.65 -62.26
CA VAL A 234 -66.75 24.51 -63.45
C VAL A 234 -67.25 23.70 -64.65
N LEU A 235 -66.69 22.52 -64.91
CA LEU A 235 -67.12 21.67 -66.02
C LEU A 235 -68.52 21.08 -65.81
N GLU A 236 -68.87 20.71 -64.58
CA GLU A 236 -70.20 20.20 -64.23
C GLU A 236 -71.26 21.29 -64.39
N THR A 237 -70.98 22.50 -63.89
CA THR A 237 -71.88 23.65 -64.10
C THR A 237 -72.01 24.07 -65.56
N GLU A 238 -70.96 23.90 -66.38
CA GLU A 238 -71.07 24.07 -67.83
C GLU A 238 -71.93 22.98 -68.47
N ALA A 239 -71.72 21.71 -68.12
CA ALA A 239 -72.52 20.59 -68.64
C ALA A 239 -74.02 20.76 -68.31
N ASP A 240 -74.36 21.18 -67.10
CA ASP A 240 -75.73 21.45 -66.67
C ASP A 240 -76.39 22.58 -67.46
N ARG A 241 -75.62 23.59 -67.89
CA ARG A 241 -76.13 24.67 -68.74
C ARG A 241 -76.50 24.21 -70.14
N TYR A 242 -75.85 23.17 -70.65
CA TYR A 242 -76.08 22.69 -72.01
C TYR A 242 -77.14 21.57 -72.09
N GLY A 243 -77.61 21.03 -70.97
CA GLY A 243 -78.68 20.02 -70.91
C GLY A 243 -78.32 18.69 -71.61
N PRO A 244 -79.15 17.62 -71.47
CA PRO A 244 -78.92 16.38 -72.20
C PRO A 244 -78.92 16.69 -73.70
N ARG A 245 -77.91 16.20 -74.43
CA ARG A 245 -77.94 16.24 -75.88
C ARG A 245 -79.12 15.38 -76.35
N ASP A 246 -80.11 16.03 -76.95
CA ASP A 246 -81.13 15.36 -77.74
C ASP A 246 -80.43 14.79 -78.99
N ASP A 247 -80.12 13.50 -78.94
CA ASP A 247 -79.66 12.69 -80.07
C ASP A 247 -80.84 12.26 -80.96
#